data_AF-A0A969XGZ2-F1
#
_entry.id   AF-A0A969XGZ2-F1
#
_cell.length_a   1.000
_cell.length_b   1.000
_cell.length_c   1.000
_cell.angle_alpha   90.00
_cell.angle_beta   90.00
_cell.angle_gamma   90.00
#
_symmetry.space_group_name_H-M   'P 1'
#
loop_
_entity.id
_entity.type
_entity.pdbx_description
1 polymer ?
#
loop_
_entity_poly.entity_id
_entity_poly.type
_entity_poly.pdbx_seq_one_letter_code
_entity_poly.pdbx_strand_id
1 'polypeptide(L)'
;MLSNRKIAVLGLIAVALFLLSAGTVLAAEPIPGVQPYEVKLVVDEQGGWSIPSLGGLDLGLDSTTFESVARTLGLQMQVPKLDPALVQMAVDNNVQTLALIKEGDLHNVLVNNQPVTAVTLSDDVLDLVAGFVPELETLIGGLNRTYVAVGIQFPATGAALPMSFEGRMGAAPAVTVDSATMVDVGVTMSPDGRLLSVGGMDPAQLGVALPMVDVSILESLGMSQVDARLTAGGMSLIANGMELATVAWDPAQVENLPEIYTKLTGAGLPPEASSVVDVATGWLMDSQINLTAFVADTPQESRPHLALGRPLAVNLVGDSLSIEGFAVRTGFEPVIAQYQERLGPVAISWSGQTGRLTPVIGGKVMPTVQMDSGFLNTAMGAFMGEAMDWGMISESLGMADVAVSLGADGAAPPDLSLLSYQLSPSRSTFAATSNIKVSRSTGDIAILGTTLPLDFVEGLTGLEITDIIRQQVGPYGSIDSLAVRVGPDGLAVTVNGERAMVAWDEQSRDNLVALAVDLLVGDYQGTIPAGGLMQDPVNTLMASLKMADMGALQDALGSLNQGQVGFTIEFQDEALPESSWTGTLAGLEPLLGLVAPAS
;
A
#
# COMPACT_ATOMS: atom_id res chain seq x y z
N MET A 1 0.74 -4.54 32.50
CA MET A 1 -0.29 -5.62 32.50
C MET A 1 -0.29 -6.48 31.22
N LEU A 2 0.17 -6.01 30.05
CA LEU A 2 0.35 -6.85 28.83
C LEU A 2 1.35 -8.02 29.00
N SER A 3 2.30 -7.90 29.94
CA SER A 3 3.28 -8.96 30.23
C SER A 3 2.64 -10.24 30.79
N ASN A 4 1.62 -10.14 31.64
CA ASN A 4 1.02 -11.32 32.29
C ASN A 4 0.16 -12.18 31.36
N ARG A 5 -0.34 -11.64 30.24
CA ARG A 5 -1.17 -12.40 29.27
C ARG A 5 -0.36 -13.10 28.18
N LYS A 6 0.78 -12.52 27.76
CA LYS A 6 1.78 -13.25 26.96
C LYS A 6 2.32 -14.45 27.74
N ILE A 7 2.52 -14.30 29.05
CA ILE A 7 2.90 -15.37 29.98
C ILE A 7 1.80 -16.44 30.10
N ALA A 8 0.51 -16.09 30.00
CA ALA A 8 -0.58 -17.06 30.08
C ALA A 8 -0.68 -17.97 28.83
N VAL A 9 -0.53 -17.41 27.62
CA VAL A 9 -0.50 -18.20 26.38
C VAL A 9 0.79 -19.01 26.27
N LEU A 10 1.96 -18.42 26.60
CA LEU A 10 3.23 -19.15 26.71
C LEU A 10 3.19 -20.22 27.80
N GLY A 11 2.50 -19.97 28.91
CA GLY A 11 2.30 -20.94 29.99
C GLY A 11 1.39 -22.09 29.58
N LEU A 12 0.34 -21.83 28.81
CA LEU A 12 -0.52 -22.86 28.21
C LEU A 12 0.21 -23.67 27.13
N ILE A 13 1.05 -23.02 26.32
CA ILE A 13 1.94 -23.69 25.35
C ILE A 13 2.99 -24.56 26.08
N ALA A 14 3.56 -24.07 27.18
CA ALA A 14 4.51 -24.82 27.99
C ALA A 14 3.85 -26.04 28.67
N VAL A 15 2.63 -25.90 29.17
CA VAL A 15 1.82 -27.02 29.68
C VAL A 15 1.48 -28.00 28.55
N ALA A 16 1.14 -27.50 27.36
CA ALA A 16 0.86 -28.36 26.20
C ALA A 16 2.11 -29.11 25.70
N LEU A 17 3.28 -28.48 25.68
CA LEU A 17 4.59 -29.10 25.38
C LEU A 17 4.97 -30.14 26.44
N PHE A 18 4.72 -29.84 27.72
CA PHE A 18 4.92 -30.78 28.82
C PHE A 18 4.00 -32.00 28.69
N LEU A 19 2.74 -31.81 28.32
CA LEU A 19 1.78 -32.88 28.10
C LEU A 19 2.07 -33.71 26.83
N LEU A 20 2.57 -33.07 25.76
CA LEU A 20 3.05 -33.75 24.56
C LEU A 20 4.22 -34.68 24.86
N SER A 21 5.15 -34.27 25.73
CA SER A 21 6.28 -35.11 26.14
C SER A 21 5.87 -36.39 26.88
N ALA A 22 4.69 -36.42 27.49
CA ALA A 22 4.14 -37.59 28.17
C ALA A 22 3.36 -38.52 27.22
N GLY A 23 2.76 -37.99 26.15
CA GLY A 23 1.95 -38.75 25.18
C GLY A 23 2.76 -39.48 24.11
N THR A 24 3.99 -39.03 23.81
CA THR A 24 4.86 -39.59 22.76
C THR A 24 5.36 -41.01 23.04
N VAL A 25 5.34 -41.46 24.29
CA VAL A 25 5.77 -42.82 24.68
C VAL A 25 4.74 -43.90 24.27
N LEU A 26 3.52 -43.50 23.87
CA LEU A 26 2.38 -44.42 23.67
C LEU A 26 1.74 -44.38 22.27
N ALA A 27 2.20 -43.52 21.36
CA ALA A 27 1.51 -43.26 20.09
C ALA A 27 2.08 -44.06 18.90
N ALA A 28 1.19 -44.49 18.00
CA ALA A 28 1.49 -45.28 16.79
C ALA A 28 1.46 -44.42 15.51
N GLU A 29 1.96 -44.97 14.40
CA GLU A 29 2.06 -44.31 13.10
C GLU A 29 0.70 -43.79 12.56
N PRO A 30 0.69 -42.72 11.75
CA PRO A 30 -0.52 -42.16 11.15
C PRO A 30 -1.22 -43.19 10.26
N ILE A 31 -2.51 -43.47 10.52
CA ILE A 31 -3.38 -44.22 9.61
C ILE A 31 -4.54 -43.30 9.20
N PRO A 32 -4.72 -43.00 7.91
CA PRO A 32 -5.86 -42.21 7.44
C PRO A 32 -7.19 -42.82 7.91
N GLY A 33 -8.00 -42.03 8.62
CA GLY A 33 -9.31 -42.45 9.15
C GLY A 33 -9.30 -43.02 10.57
N VAL A 34 -8.17 -43.03 11.28
CA VAL A 34 -8.08 -43.43 12.69
C VAL A 34 -8.07 -42.19 13.59
N GLN A 35 -8.88 -42.21 14.66
CA GLN A 35 -8.96 -41.13 15.65
C GLN A 35 -7.60 -40.95 16.38
N PRO A 36 -7.19 -39.70 16.68
CA PRO A 36 -5.93 -39.46 17.39
C PRO A 36 -5.95 -40.12 18.77
N TYR A 37 -4.78 -40.44 19.31
CA TYR A 37 -4.70 -40.93 20.68
C TYR A 37 -5.11 -39.81 21.64
N GLU A 38 -6.23 -39.98 22.35
CA GLU A 38 -6.84 -38.95 23.20
C GLU A 38 -6.36 -39.03 24.65
N VAL A 39 -5.89 -37.90 25.18
CA VAL A 39 -5.61 -37.68 26.60
C VAL A 39 -6.53 -36.57 27.10
N LYS A 40 -7.42 -36.91 28.03
CA LYS A 40 -8.34 -35.94 28.66
C LYS A 40 -7.92 -35.72 30.10
N LEU A 41 -7.58 -34.48 30.44
CA LEU A 41 -7.27 -34.06 31.81
C LEU A 41 -8.44 -33.22 32.34
N VAL A 42 -8.89 -33.51 33.56
CA VAL A 42 -9.87 -32.69 34.27
C VAL A 42 -9.14 -32.04 35.45
N VAL A 43 -9.22 -30.72 35.55
CA VAL A 43 -8.51 -29.93 36.56
C VAL A 43 -9.50 -29.38 37.59
N ASP A 44 -9.12 -29.42 38.85
CA ASP A 44 -9.88 -28.82 39.96
C ASP A 44 -9.46 -27.35 40.23
N GLU A 45 -10.21 -26.66 41.09
CA GLU A 45 -9.97 -25.25 41.44
C GLU A 45 -8.59 -25.00 42.09
N GLN A 46 -7.93 -26.04 42.60
CA GLN A 46 -6.63 -25.96 43.27
C GLN A 46 -5.48 -26.42 42.35
N GLY A 47 -5.76 -26.68 41.08
CA GLY A 47 -4.78 -27.13 40.09
C GLY A 47 -4.41 -28.61 40.19
N GLY A 48 -5.12 -29.39 41.00
CA GLY A 48 -5.08 -30.85 40.97
C GLY A 48 -5.72 -31.37 39.68
N TRP A 49 -5.26 -32.51 39.17
CA TRP A 49 -5.73 -33.08 37.92
C TRP A 49 -6.10 -34.56 38.08
N SER A 50 -7.03 -35.01 37.23
CA SER A 50 -7.34 -36.43 37.00
C SER A 50 -7.36 -36.72 35.49
N ILE A 51 -7.03 -37.96 35.13
CA ILE A 51 -7.07 -38.44 33.75
C ILE A 51 -8.17 -39.50 33.65
N PRO A 52 -9.43 -39.10 33.43
CA PRO A 52 -10.55 -40.02 33.33
C PRO A 52 -10.50 -40.94 32.09
N SER A 53 -9.63 -40.64 31.10
CA SER A 53 -9.47 -41.47 29.92
C SER A 53 -8.11 -41.26 29.25
N LEU A 54 -7.38 -42.36 29.05
CA LEU A 54 -6.20 -42.51 28.19
C LEU A 54 -6.53 -43.46 27.04
N GLY A 55 -6.79 -42.92 25.85
CA GLY A 55 -7.20 -43.72 24.69
C GLY A 55 -8.51 -44.52 24.91
N GLY A 56 -9.44 -43.98 25.72
CA GLY A 56 -10.71 -44.63 26.07
C GLY A 56 -10.67 -45.52 27.31
N LEU A 57 -9.52 -45.66 27.97
CA LEU A 57 -9.35 -46.43 29.21
C LEU A 57 -9.19 -45.50 30.41
N ASP A 58 -10.06 -45.64 31.42
CA ASP A 58 -9.88 -44.97 32.72
C ASP A 58 -8.85 -45.75 33.55
N LEU A 59 -7.68 -45.15 33.75
CA LEU A 59 -6.61 -45.73 34.57
C LEU A 59 -6.68 -45.31 36.04
N GLY A 60 -7.67 -44.48 36.43
CA GLY A 60 -7.78 -43.94 37.78
C GLY A 60 -6.57 -43.11 38.21
N LEU A 61 -5.87 -42.52 37.24
CA LEU A 61 -4.68 -41.70 37.48
C LEU A 61 -5.11 -40.28 37.83
N ASP A 62 -4.79 -39.85 39.04
CA ASP A 62 -4.95 -38.48 39.48
C ASP A 62 -3.69 -38.00 40.22
N SER A 63 -3.61 -36.70 40.44
CA SER A 63 -2.49 -36.06 41.13
C SER A 63 -2.24 -36.65 42.53
N THR A 64 -3.26 -37.19 43.22
CA THR A 64 -3.14 -37.76 44.57
C THR A 64 -2.63 -39.20 44.58
N THR A 65 -3.09 -40.01 43.64
CA THR A 65 -2.64 -41.38 43.41
C THR A 65 -1.23 -41.39 42.84
N PHE A 66 -0.89 -40.45 41.95
CA PHE A 66 0.48 -40.27 41.47
C PHE A 66 1.42 -39.88 42.62
N GLU A 67 1.03 -38.94 43.49
CA GLU A 67 1.81 -38.59 44.68
C GLU A 67 2.04 -39.80 45.59
N SER A 68 0.99 -40.58 45.80
CA SER A 68 1.03 -41.80 46.63
C SER A 68 1.97 -42.86 46.03
N VAL A 69 1.91 -43.09 44.72
CA VAL A 69 2.78 -44.05 44.00
C VAL A 69 4.22 -43.57 43.99
N ALA A 70 4.49 -42.30 43.68
CA ALA A 70 5.83 -41.73 43.70
C ALA A 70 6.47 -41.84 45.10
N ARG A 71 5.69 -41.53 46.14
CA ARG A 71 6.12 -41.68 47.55
C ARG A 71 6.38 -43.13 47.93
N THR A 72 5.54 -44.06 47.46
CA THR A 72 5.69 -45.51 47.72
C THR A 72 6.90 -46.09 47.02
N LEU A 73 7.23 -45.60 45.82
CA LEU A 73 8.41 -46.00 45.04
C LEU A 73 9.70 -45.26 45.46
N GLY A 74 9.63 -44.36 46.46
CA GLY A 74 10.78 -43.58 46.93
C GLY A 74 11.27 -42.52 45.93
N LEU A 75 10.46 -42.17 44.93
CA LEU A 75 10.77 -41.16 43.93
C LEU A 75 10.51 -39.77 44.54
N GLN A 76 11.55 -38.94 44.66
CA GLN A 76 11.43 -37.55 45.13
C GLN A 76 10.92 -36.62 44.02
N MET A 77 9.80 -36.98 43.39
CA MET A 77 9.18 -36.15 42.36
C MET A 77 8.10 -35.26 42.99
N GLN A 78 8.16 -33.96 42.72
CA GLN A 78 7.04 -33.07 43.00
C GLN A 78 5.94 -33.35 42.00
N VAL A 79 4.71 -33.58 42.48
CA VAL A 79 3.57 -33.78 41.60
C VAL A 79 3.30 -32.47 40.85
N PRO A 80 3.34 -32.47 39.52
CA PRO A 80 3.03 -31.27 38.76
C PRO A 80 1.56 -30.90 39.01
N LYS A 81 1.31 -29.71 39.55
CA LYS A 81 -0.02 -29.10 39.65
C LYS A 81 -0.10 -27.94 38.68
N LEU A 82 -1.28 -27.68 38.12
CA LEU A 82 -1.51 -26.41 37.43
C LEU A 82 -1.48 -25.27 38.44
N ASP A 83 -0.95 -24.12 38.04
CA ASP A 83 -1.02 -22.92 38.88
C ASP A 83 -2.50 -22.52 39.09
N PRO A 84 -2.99 -22.43 40.34
CA PRO A 84 -4.36 -21.98 40.62
C PRO A 84 -4.70 -20.62 40.00
N ALA A 85 -3.71 -19.74 39.81
CA ALA A 85 -3.92 -18.46 39.12
C ALA A 85 -4.26 -18.63 37.63
N LEU A 86 -3.69 -19.65 36.97
CA LEU A 86 -4.03 -20.00 35.58
C LEU A 86 -5.42 -20.64 35.49
N VAL A 87 -5.79 -21.48 36.47
CA VAL A 87 -7.13 -22.07 36.55
C VAL A 87 -8.19 -20.99 36.74
N GLN A 88 -7.99 -20.08 37.69
CA GLN A 88 -8.91 -18.97 37.93
C GLN A 88 -9.03 -18.07 36.69
N MET A 89 -7.92 -17.80 36.00
CA MET A 89 -7.94 -17.04 34.77
C MET A 89 -8.77 -17.72 33.67
N ALA A 90 -8.67 -19.05 33.52
CA ALA A 90 -9.49 -19.78 32.56
C ALA A 90 -10.98 -19.67 32.89
N VAL A 91 -11.34 -19.84 34.17
CA VAL A 91 -12.73 -19.68 34.66
C VAL A 91 -13.26 -18.27 34.42
N ASP A 92 -12.47 -17.24 34.77
CA ASP A 92 -12.85 -15.83 34.60
C ASP A 92 -13.06 -15.45 33.12
N ASN A 93 -12.39 -16.14 32.20
CA ASN A 93 -12.53 -15.95 30.75
C ASN A 93 -13.51 -16.94 30.09
N ASN A 94 -14.29 -17.69 30.88
CA ASN A 94 -15.26 -18.69 30.40
C ASN A 94 -14.63 -19.76 29.49
N VAL A 95 -13.39 -20.14 29.76
CA VAL A 95 -12.69 -21.24 29.10
C VAL A 95 -12.96 -22.51 29.91
N GLN A 96 -13.81 -23.38 29.38
CA GLN A 96 -14.19 -24.66 29.98
C GLN A 96 -13.37 -25.83 29.42
N THR A 97 -12.99 -25.77 28.14
CA THR A 97 -12.10 -26.75 27.52
C THR A 97 -10.98 -26.07 26.73
N LEU A 98 -9.78 -26.61 26.81
CA LEU A 98 -8.64 -26.25 25.98
C LEU A 98 -8.05 -27.54 25.43
N ALA A 99 -7.86 -27.65 24.12
CA ALA A 99 -7.27 -28.83 23.51
C ALA A 99 -6.19 -28.46 22.49
N LEU A 100 -5.19 -29.32 22.39
CA LEU A 100 -4.16 -29.31 21.37
C LEU A 100 -4.24 -30.64 20.61
N ILE A 101 -4.32 -30.56 19.29
CA ILE A 101 -4.42 -31.72 18.41
C ILE A 101 -3.25 -31.65 17.43
N LYS A 102 -2.40 -32.68 17.45
CA LYS A 102 -1.29 -32.83 16.52
C LYS A 102 -1.63 -33.87 15.46
N GLU A 103 -1.52 -33.48 14.20
CA GLU A 103 -1.78 -34.32 13.03
C GLU A 103 -0.67 -34.09 11.98
N GLY A 104 0.38 -34.92 12.03
CA GLY A 104 1.60 -34.64 11.25
C GLY A 104 2.18 -33.27 11.62
N ASP A 105 2.42 -32.43 10.64
CA ASP A 105 3.04 -31.11 10.81
C ASP A 105 2.07 -30.03 11.34
N LEU A 106 0.78 -30.36 11.34
CA LEU A 106 -0.31 -29.46 11.70
C LEU A 106 -0.69 -29.61 13.19
N HIS A 107 -0.73 -28.48 13.90
CA HIS A 107 -1.06 -28.40 15.32
C HIS A 107 -2.27 -27.49 15.52
N ASN A 108 -3.42 -28.06 15.87
CA ASN A 108 -4.66 -27.31 16.10
C ASN A 108 -4.85 -27.01 17.59
N VAL A 109 -5.16 -25.77 17.94
CA VAL A 109 -5.59 -25.37 19.28
C VAL A 109 -7.09 -25.13 19.28
N LEU A 110 -7.80 -25.80 20.16
CA LEU A 110 -9.24 -25.66 20.37
C LEU A 110 -9.51 -25.01 21.72
N VAL A 111 -10.40 -24.02 21.75
CA VAL A 111 -10.94 -23.43 22.98
C VAL A 111 -12.44 -23.67 22.97
N ASN A 112 -12.99 -24.24 24.04
CA ASN A 112 -14.40 -24.61 24.14
C ASN A 112 -14.87 -25.46 22.94
N ASN A 113 -14.02 -26.41 22.53
CA ASN A 113 -14.19 -27.29 21.36
C ASN A 113 -14.24 -26.59 20.00
N GLN A 114 -13.97 -25.28 19.92
CA GLN A 114 -13.86 -24.54 18.66
C GLN A 114 -12.39 -24.34 18.30
N PRO A 115 -11.95 -24.66 17.07
CA PRO A 115 -10.57 -24.42 16.66
C PRO A 115 -10.34 -22.90 16.54
N VAL A 116 -9.32 -22.39 17.25
CA VAL A 116 -9.00 -20.95 17.28
C VAL A 116 -7.72 -20.60 16.54
N THR A 117 -6.77 -21.53 16.48
CA THR A 117 -5.53 -21.38 15.72
C THR A 117 -5.02 -22.75 15.27
N ALA A 118 -4.32 -22.77 14.15
CA ALA A 118 -3.51 -23.90 13.73
C ALA A 118 -2.08 -23.45 13.42
N VAL A 119 -1.09 -24.26 13.77
CA VAL A 119 0.32 -24.00 13.47
C VAL A 119 0.87 -25.15 12.65
N THR A 120 1.39 -24.84 11.47
CA THR A 120 2.16 -25.75 10.65
C THR A 120 3.64 -25.40 10.82
N LEU A 121 4.46 -26.38 11.18
CA LEU A 121 5.92 -26.26 11.21
C LEU A 121 6.48 -27.10 10.06
N SER A 122 7.44 -26.58 9.30
CA SER A 122 8.05 -27.39 8.24
C SER A 122 9.02 -28.44 8.80
N ASP A 123 9.16 -29.56 8.08
CA ASP A 123 10.17 -30.58 8.38
C ASP A 123 11.58 -29.98 8.48
N ASP A 124 11.89 -29.02 7.60
CA ASP A 124 13.17 -28.32 7.57
C ASP A 124 13.45 -27.57 8.89
N VAL A 125 12.43 -27.02 9.55
CA VAL A 125 12.59 -26.38 10.88
C VAL A 125 12.84 -27.41 11.97
N LEU A 126 12.17 -28.55 11.91
CA LEU A 126 12.36 -29.61 12.89
C LEU A 126 13.76 -30.21 12.79
N ASP A 127 14.27 -30.41 11.57
CA ASP A 127 15.64 -30.84 11.30
C ASP A 127 16.67 -29.79 11.76
N LEU A 128 16.38 -28.50 11.55
CA LEU A 128 17.22 -27.40 12.01
C LEU A 128 17.33 -27.33 13.55
N VAL A 129 16.21 -27.51 14.26
CA VAL A 129 16.18 -27.56 15.73
C VAL A 129 16.86 -28.82 16.27
N ALA A 130 16.67 -29.97 15.62
CA ALA A 130 17.33 -31.23 15.97
C ALA A 130 18.86 -31.15 15.85
N GLY A 131 19.37 -30.39 14.86
CA GLY A 131 20.80 -30.12 14.71
C GLY A 131 21.42 -29.30 15.83
N PHE A 132 20.64 -28.48 16.55
CA PHE A 132 21.11 -27.60 17.63
C PHE A 132 21.04 -28.27 19.02
N VAL A 133 20.07 -29.17 19.21
CA VAL A 133 19.91 -29.93 20.46
C VAL A 133 19.84 -31.43 20.11
N PRO A 134 20.98 -32.13 20.02
CA PRO A 134 21.05 -33.54 19.64
C PRO A 134 20.19 -34.46 20.53
N GLU A 135 19.98 -34.08 21.79
CA GLU A 135 19.12 -34.79 22.74
C GLU A 135 17.63 -34.75 22.36
N LEU A 136 17.22 -33.79 21.51
CA LEU A 136 15.86 -33.67 21.00
C LEU A 136 15.67 -34.40 19.67
N GLU A 137 16.72 -34.86 18.98
CA GLU A 137 16.63 -35.53 17.67
C GLU A 137 15.71 -36.78 17.74
N THR A 138 15.83 -37.57 18.81
CA THR A 138 14.99 -38.75 19.04
C THR A 138 13.55 -38.38 19.45
N LEU A 139 13.38 -37.25 20.15
CA LEU A 139 12.07 -36.74 20.58
C LEU A 139 11.31 -36.10 19.40
N ILE A 140 12.00 -35.33 18.56
CA ILE A 140 11.50 -34.65 17.36
C ILE A 140 11.15 -35.68 16.29
N GLY A 141 12.00 -36.69 16.06
CA GLY A 141 11.69 -37.81 15.17
C GLY A 141 10.48 -38.64 15.62
N GLY A 142 10.21 -38.71 16.93
CA GLY A 142 8.99 -39.30 17.50
C GLY A 142 7.77 -38.39 17.40
N LEU A 143 7.94 -37.08 17.62
CA LEU A 143 6.88 -36.09 17.45
C LEU A 143 6.38 -36.05 16.01
N ASN A 144 7.26 -36.10 15.00
CA ASN A 144 6.84 -36.04 13.60
C ASN A 144 5.95 -37.21 13.15
N ARG A 145 6.00 -38.34 13.88
CA ARG A 145 5.27 -39.57 13.53
C ARG A 145 4.01 -39.83 14.36
N THR A 146 3.63 -38.90 15.24
CA THR A 146 2.58 -39.15 16.24
C THR A 146 1.32 -38.31 16.00
N TYR A 147 0.17 -38.97 16.08
CA TYR A 147 -1.18 -38.39 16.10
C TYR A 147 -1.72 -38.40 17.54
N VAL A 148 -1.74 -37.24 18.19
CA VAL A 148 -2.14 -37.12 19.60
C VAL A 148 -3.05 -35.92 19.78
N ALA A 149 -4.12 -36.12 20.55
CA ALA A 149 -5.00 -35.06 21.01
C ALA A 149 -4.94 -34.99 22.54
N VAL A 150 -4.52 -33.84 23.07
CA VAL A 150 -4.48 -33.58 24.51
C VAL A 150 -5.46 -32.48 24.81
N GLY A 151 -6.31 -32.67 25.82
CA GLY A 151 -7.20 -31.60 26.28
C GLY A 151 -7.28 -31.50 27.79
N ILE A 152 -7.51 -30.27 28.24
CA ILE A 152 -7.70 -29.87 29.62
C ILE A 152 -9.13 -29.33 29.77
N GLN A 153 -9.87 -29.90 30.71
CA GLN A 153 -11.18 -29.42 31.13
C GLN A 153 -11.02 -28.65 32.44
N PHE A 154 -11.40 -27.38 32.42
CA PHE A 154 -11.36 -26.50 33.59
C PHE A 154 -12.68 -26.56 34.38
N PRO A 155 -12.67 -26.17 35.67
CA PRO A 155 -13.90 -25.99 36.45
C PRO A 155 -14.84 -25.01 35.75
N ALA A 156 -16.15 -25.23 35.83
CA ALA A 156 -17.15 -24.36 35.21
C ALA A 156 -18.21 -23.94 36.23
N THR A 157 -18.62 -22.67 36.19
CA THR A 157 -19.77 -22.15 36.95
C THR A 157 -21.07 -22.52 36.24
N GLY A 158 -21.39 -23.82 36.12
CA GLY A 158 -22.57 -24.31 35.41
C GLY A 158 -22.43 -25.73 34.88
N ALA A 159 -23.26 -26.10 33.90
CA ALA A 159 -23.12 -27.38 33.21
C ALA A 159 -21.80 -27.40 32.43
N ALA A 160 -20.91 -28.34 32.78
CA ALA A 160 -19.61 -28.44 32.16
C ALA A 160 -19.74 -28.83 30.67
N LEU A 161 -19.08 -28.07 29.80
CA LEU A 161 -18.97 -28.38 28.38
C LEU A 161 -18.16 -29.69 28.22
N PRO A 162 -18.71 -30.75 27.60
CA PRO A 162 -17.95 -31.97 27.36
C PRO A 162 -16.83 -31.70 26.36
N MET A 163 -15.63 -32.21 26.63
CA MET A 163 -14.47 -32.05 25.75
C MET A 163 -14.64 -32.84 24.45
N SER A 164 -14.50 -32.15 23.33
CA SER A 164 -14.49 -32.73 21.98
C SER A 164 -13.21 -32.36 21.25
N PHE A 165 -12.67 -33.32 20.52
CA PHE A 165 -11.52 -33.16 19.63
C PHE A 165 -11.94 -33.25 18.16
N GLU A 166 -13.18 -32.95 17.81
CA GLU A 166 -13.63 -33.03 16.41
C GLU A 166 -13.28 -31.77 15.59
N GLY A 167 -13.08 -30.63 16.25
CA GLY A 167 -12.75 -29.37 15.59
C GLY A 167 -11.42 -29.45 14.85
N ARG A 168 -11.40 -29.06 13.57
CA ARG A 168 -10.19 -28.93 12.75
C ARG A 168 -10.21 -27.60 12.01
N MET A 169 -9.11 -26.89 12.07
CA MET A 169 -8.75 -25.85 11.12
C MET A 169 -7.78 -26.46 10.11
N GLY A 170 -8.00 -26.22 8.82
CA GLY A 170 -7.02 -26.58 7.80
C GLY A 170 -5.73 -25.77 7.96
N ALA A 171 -4.68 -26.16 7.25
CA ALA A 171 -3.55 -25.24 7.03
C ALA A 171 -4.08 -23.92 6.44
N ALA A 172 -3.46 -22.78 6.79
CA ALA A 172 -3.84 -21.50 6.21
C ALA A 172 -3.82 -21.64 4.67
N PRO A 173 -4.87 -21.22 3.96
CA PRO A 173 -4.82 -21.20 2.51
C PRO A 173 -3.64 -20.31 2.11
N ALA A 174 -2.82 -20.78 1.15
CA ALA A 174 -1.83 -19.92 0.52
C ALA A 174 -2.58 -18.71 -0.05
N VAL A 175 -2.31 -17.52 0.49
CA VAL A 175 -3.03 -16.32 0.07
C VAL A 175 -2.61 -15.99 -1.34
N THR A 176 -3.56 -16.17 -2.28
CA THR A 176 -3.41 -15.73 -3.66
C THR A 176 -3.68 -14.23 -3.74
N VAL A 177 -2.70 -13.52 -4.28
CA VAL A 177 -2.39 -12.09 -4.07
C VAL A 177 -3.29 -11.12 -4.87
N ASP A 178 -4.23 -11.60 -5.67
CA ASP A 178 -4.75 -10.76 -6.77
C ASP A 178 -5.69 -9.60 -6.36
N SER A 179 -6.10 -9.47 -5.09
CA SER A 179 -7.04 -8.42 -4.65
C SER A 179 -6.76 -7.80 -3.27
N ALA A 180 -5.62 -8.09 -2.63
CA ALA A 180 -5.37 -7.64 -1.26
C ALA A 180 -4.63 -6.29 -1.21
N THR A 181 -5.01 -5.41 -0.29
CA THR A 181 -4.22 -4.24 0.09
C THR A 181 -2.88 -4.70 0.62
N MET A 182 -1.80 -4.39 -0.09
CA MET A 182 -0.45 -4.81 0.21
C MET A 182 0.31 -3.69 0.91
N VAL A 183 0.97 -4.04 2.01
CA VAL A 183 1.94 -3.17 2.69
C VAL A 183 3.25 -3.92 2.74
N ASP A 184 4.24 -3.47 1.98
CA ASP A 184 5.59 -4.02 1.98
C ASP A 184 6.52 -3.10 2.77
N VAL A 185 7.15 -3.63 3.81
CA VAL A 185 8.15 -2.91 4.60
C VAL A 185 9.37 -3.79 4.78
N GLY A 186 10.51 -3.28 4.34
CA GLY A 186 11.80 -3.91 4.60
C GLY A 186 12.53 -3.26 5.77
N VAL A 187 13.37 -4.03 6.45
CA VAL A 187 14.31 -3.54 7.47
C VAL A 187 15.66 -4.21 7.27
N THR A 188 16.76 -3.48 7.45
CA THR A 188 18.10 -4.06 7.52
C THR A 188 18.71 -3.84 8.89
N MET A 189 19.23 -4.92 9.45
CA MET A 189 19.99 -4.95 10.69
C MET A 189 21.43 -5.38 10.40
N SER A 190 22.40 -4.81 11.10
CA SER A 190 23.77 -5.29 11.04
C SER A 190 23.94 -6.57 11.87
N PRO A 191 25.01 -7.36 11.59
CA PRO A 191 25.36 -8.56 12.36
C PRO A 191 25.42 -8.36 13.88
N ASP A 192 25.80 -7.16 14.34
CA ASP A 192 25.84 -6.81 15.77
C ASP A 192 24.47 -6.42 16.35
N GLY A 193 23.37 -6.56 15.60
CA GLY A 193 22.00 -6.31 16.05
C GLY A 193 21.58 -4.84 16.03
N ARG A 194 22.37 -3.96 15.39
CA ARG A 194 22.02 -2.55 15.21
C ARG A 194 21.13 -2.37 13.97
N LEU A 195 20.02 -1.65 14.12
CA LEU A 195 19.17 -1.30 12.99
C LEU A 195 19.88 -0.28 12.09
N LEU A 196 20.10 -0.64 10.83
CA LEU A 196 20.76 0.22 9.85
C LEU A 196 19.75 1.04 9.04
N SER A 197 18.59 0.45 8.72
CA SER A 197 17.61 1.08 7.85
C SER A 197 16.22 0.45 8.01
N VAL A 198 15.19 1.26 7.77
CA VAL A 198 13.78 0.85 7.69
C VAL A 198 13.22 1.44 6.40
N GLY A 199 12.87 0.59 5.44
CA GLY A 199 12.39 1.03 4.13
C GLY A 199 13.43 1.87 3.37
N GLY A 200 14.72 1.59 3.53
CA GLY A 200 15.79 2.37 2.92
C GLY A 200 16.00 3.76 3.56
N MET A 201 15.31 4.08 4.66
CA MET A 201 15.48 5.32 5.43
C MET A 201 16.29 5.09 6.70
N ASP A 202 17.04 6.12 7.11
CA ASP A 202 17.74 6.13 8.39
C ASP A 202 16.69 6.08 9.53
N PRO A 203 16.76 5.11 10.47
CA PRO A 203 15.83 5.01 11.58
C PRO A 203 15.72 6.29 12.43
N ALA A 204 16.80 7.08 12.49
CA ALA A 204 16.80 8.37 13.19
C ALA A 204 15.82 9.38 12.57
N GLN A 205 15.58 9.31 11.25
CA GLN A 205 14.63 10.18 10.53
C GLN A 205 13.18 9.81 10.83
N LEU A 206 12.91 8.54 11.14
CA LEU A 206 11.57 8.06 11.49
C LEU A 206 11.20 8.35 12.94
N GLY A 207 12.13 8.86 13.75
CA GLY A 207 11.95 9.01 15.20
C GLY A 207 11.79 7.66 15.92
N VAL A 208 12.16 6.55 15.25
CA VAL A 208 12.00 5.19 15.73
C VAL A 208 13.34 4.72 16.31
N ALA A 209 13.45 4.74 17.64
CA ALA A 209 14.54 4.08 18.35
C ALA A 209 14.11 2.66 18.72
N LEU A 210 14.28 1.69 17.82
CA LEU A 210 14.09 0.28 18.19
C LEU A 210 15.23 -0.18 19.12
N PRO A 211 14.93 -1.00 20.15
CA PRO A 211 15.98 -1.64 20.93
C PRO A 211 16.85 -2.54 20.04
N MET A 212 18.13 -2.71 20.38
CA MET A 212 18.97 -3.75 19.75
C MET A 212 18.25 -5.09 19.85
N VAL A 213 18.11 -5.77 18.71
CA VAL A 213 17.53 -7.11 18.65
C VAL A 213 18.68 -8.10 18.59
N ASP A 214 18.57 -9.16 19.38
CA ASP A 214 19.52 -10.26 19.32
C ASP A 214 19.28 -11.07 18.03
N VAL A 215 20.14 -10.84 17.04
CA VAL A 215 20.13 -11.56 15.75
C VAL A 215 21.00 -12.81 15.77
N SER A 216 21.64 -13.14 16.90
CA SER A 216 22.54 -14.29 17.00
C SER A 216 21.84 -15.62 16.70
N ILE A 217 20.55 -15.73 17.01
CA ILE A 217 19.73 -16.89 16.63
C ILE A 217 19.64 -16.96 15.10
N LEU A 218 19.33 -15.87 14.40
CA LEU A 218 19.24 -15.86 12.94
C LEU A 218 20.58 -16.20 12.28
N GLU A 219 21.68 -15.61 12.77
CA GLU A 219 23.03 -15.94 12.30
C GLU A 219 23.40 -17.40 12.55
N SER A 220 23.07 -17.94 13.73
CA SER A 220 23.34 -19.34 14.08
C SER A 220 22.56 -20.32 13.21
N LEU A 221 21.40 -19.90 12.70
CA LEU A 221 20.56 -20.66 11.78
C LEU A 221 20.94 -20.42 10.31
N GLY A 222 21.98 -19.61 10.03
CA GLY A 222 22.40 -19.26 8.67
C GLY A 222 21.38 -18.40 7.92
N MET A 223 20.48 -17.74 8.63
CA MET A 223 19.41 -16.92 8.08
C MET A 223 19.90 -15.49 7.85
N SER A 224 20.00 -15.07 6.58
CA SER A 224 20.34 -13.69 6.21
C SER A 224 19.10 -12.87 5.85
N GLN A 225 17.97 -13.54 5.60
CA GLN A 225 16.69 -12.92 5.29
C GLN A 225 15.56 -13.65 6.00
N VAL A 226 14.63 -12.90 6.60
CA VAL A 226 13.37 -13.41 7.17
C VAL A 226 12.21 -12.58 6.64
N ASP A 227 11.26 -13.22 5.97
CA ASP A 227 10.00 -12.62 5.54
C ASP A 227 8.85 -13.08 6.44
N ALA A 228 8.08 -12.14 6.97
CA ALA A 228 6.81 -12.41 7.62
C ALA A 228 5.68 -11.89 6.73
N ARG A 229 4.79 -12.79 6.30
CA ARG A 229 3.59 -12.46 5.53
C ARG A 229 2.39 -12.58 6.44
N LEU A 230 1.76 -11.46 6.78
CA LEU A 230 0.60 -11.39 7.64
C LEU A 230 -0.66 -11.11 6.81
N THR A 231 -1.71 -11.87 7.05
CA THR A 231 -3.03 -11.71 6.44
C THR A 231 -4.10 -11.88 7.52
N ALA A 232 -5.36 -11.62 7.18
CA ALA A 232 -6.45 -11.83 8.13
C ALA A 232 -6.66 -13.29 8.56
N GLY A 233 -6.24 -14.27 7.76
CA GLY A 233 -6.38 -15.69 8.08
C GLY A 233 -5.13 -16.32 8.70
N GLY A 234 -4.02 -15.58 8.80
CA GLY A 234 -2.80 -16.14 9.32
C GLY A 234 -1.53 -15.37 9.01
N MET A 235 -0.42 -15.89 9.53
CA MET A 235 0.94 -15.41 9.31
C MET A 235 1.83 -16.55 8.81
N SER A 236 2.59 -16.32 7.75
CA SER A 236 3.68 -17.21 7.31
C SER A 236 5.03 -16.56 7.58
N LEU A 237 5.94 -17.32 8.17
CA LEU A 237 7.33 -16.96 8.39
C LEU A 237 8.19 -17.76 7.41
N ILE A 238 9.00 -17.05 6.63
CA ILE A 238 9.86 -17.60 5.60
C ILE A 238 11.27 -17.09 5.90
N ALA A 239 12.28 -17.95 5.85
CA ALA A 239 13.66 -17.51 5.98
C ALA A 239 14.50 -18.05 4.83
N ASN A 240 15.27 -17.17 4.18
CA ASN A 240 16.06 -17.49 2.98
C ASN A 240 15.25 -18.23 1.89
N GLY A 241 13.95 -17.92 1.74
CA GLY A 241 13.06 -18.58 0.80
C GLY A 241 12.49 -19.94 1.26
N MET A 242 12.84 -20.43 2.45
CA MET A 242 12.25 -21.63 3.06
C MET A 242 11.14 -21.23 4.03
N GLU A 243 9.94 -21.80 3.86
CA GLU A 243 8.84 -21.58 4.80
C GLU A 243 9.13 -22.29 6.12
N LEU A 244 9.22 -21.52 7.21
CA LEU A 244 9.56 -22.03 8.54
C LEU A 244 8.30 -22.44 9.31
N ALA A 245 7.33 -21.54 9.33
CA ALA A 245 6.12 -21.73 10.11
C ALA A 245 4.97 -20.96 9.49
N THR A 246 3.79 -21.57 9.51
CA THR A 246 2.55 -20.92 9.16
C THR A 246 1.57 -21.05 10.31
N VAL A 247 1.11 -19.90 10.81
CA VAL A 247 0.11 -19.78 11.86
C VAL A 247 -1.20 -19.37 11.19
N ALA A 248 -2.20 -20.24 11.19
CA ALA A 248 -3.56 -19.92 10.82
C ALA A 248 -4.37 -19.52 12.06
N TRP A 249 -5.34 -18.63 11.89
CA TRP A 249 -6.40 -18.38 12.87
C TRP A 249 -7.73 -18.17 12.16
N ASP A 250 -8.81 -18.37 12.90
CA ASP A 250 -10.16 -18.15 12.39
C ASP A 250 -10.39 -16.63 12.20
N PRO A 251 -10.61 -16.14 10.96
CA PRO A 251 -10.85 -14.72 10.73
C PRO A 251 -12.13 -14.21 11.41
N ALA A 252 -13.12 -15.08 11.66
CA ALA A 252 -14.34 -14.69 12.39
C ALA A 252 -14.05 -14.30 13.85
N GLN A 253 -12.88 -14.69 14.41
CA GLN A 253 -12.43 -14.21 15.72
C GLN A 253 -11.89 -12.78 15.67
N VAL A 254 -11.40 -12.34 14.50
CA VAL A 254 -10.96 -10.95 14.27
C VAL A 254 -12.16 -10.02 14.25
N GLU A 255 -13.32 -10.47 13.73
CA GLU A 255 -14.59 -9.71 13.76
C GLU A 255 -15.10 -9.44 15.19
N ASN A 256 -14.66 -10.20 16.20
CA ASN A 256 -15.01 -9.99 17.62
C ASN A 256 -14.11 -8.94 18.33
N LEU A 257 -13.24 -8.23 17.61
CA LEU A 257 -12.39 -7.15 18.12
C LEU A 257 -13.11 -6.14 19.03
N PRO A 258 -14.36 -5.70 18.75
CA PRO A 258 -15.14 -4.83 19.66
C PRO A 258 -15.40 -5.42 21.04
N GLU A 259 -15.76 -6.71 21.10
CA GLU A 259 -15.98 -7.40 22.37
C GLU A 259 -14.67 -7.55 23.13
N ILE A 260 -13.59 -7.85 22.41
CA ILE A 260 -12.24 -7.98 22.97
C ILE A 260 -11.78 -6.63 23.54
N TYR A 261 -11.94 -5.52 22.80
CA TYR A 261 -11.63 -4.16 23.26
C TYR A 261 -12.43 -3.78 24.51
N THR A 262 -13.73 -4.08 24.52
CA THR A 262 -14.63 -3.81 25.65
C THR A 262 -14.22 -4.61 26.89
N LYS A 263 -13.86 -5.88 26.72
CA LYS A 263 -13.33 -6.75 27.79
C LYS A 263 -11.95 -6.29 28.29
N LEU A 264 -11.14 -5.67 27.44
CA LEU A 264 -9.78 -5.20 27.76
C LEU A 264 -9.77 -3.84 28.49
N THR A 265 -10.64 -2.93 28.09
CA THR A 265 -10.61 -1.54 28.56
C THR A 265 -11.73 -1.23 29.58
N GLY A 266 -12.72 -2.12 29.71
CA GLY A 266 -13.90 -1.91 30.56
C GLY A 266 -14.87 -0.86 30.02
N ALA A 267 -14.58 -0.28 28.85
CA ALA A 267 -15.42 0.67 28.15
C ALA A 267 -15.85 0.07 26.81
N GLY A 268 -17.15 0.08 26.54
CA GLY A 268 -17.66 -0.24 25.20
C GLY A 268 -17.10 0.75 24.18
N LEU A 269 -16.92 0.29 22.94
CA LEU A 269 -16.67 1.22 21.85
C LEU A 269 -17.84 2.22 21.76
N PRO A 270 -17.59 3.52 21.53
CA PRO A 270 -18.65 4.48 21.25
C PRO A 270 -19.53 3.99 20.10
N PRO A 271 -20.84 4.29 20.08
CA PRO A 271 -21.73 3.89 18.98
C PRO A 271 -21.24 4.34 17.59
N GLU A 272 -20.46 5.42 17.55
CA GLU A 272 -19.87 5.99 16.32
C GLU A 272 -18.63 5.21 15.84
N ALA A 273 -18.07 4.32 16.66
CA ALA A 273 -16.88 3.55 16.34
C ALA A 273 -17.20 2.17 15.72
N SER A 274 -18.46 1.72 15.73
CA SER A 274 -18.82 0.42 15.15
C SER A 274 -18.61 0.39 13.64
N SER A 275 -19.02 1.45 12.93
CA SER A 275 -18.75 1.57 11.49
C SER A 275 -17.24 1.60 11.19
N VAL A 276 -16.45 2.28 12.03
CA VAL A 276 -14.97 2.36 11.91
C VAL A 276 -14.34 0.99 12.06
N VAL A 277 -14.82 0.19 13.01
CA VAL A 277 -14.40 -1.19 13.16
C VAL A 277 -14.81 -2.02 11.95
N ASP A 278 -16.02 -1.89 11.43
CA ASP A 278 -16.48 -2.71 10.31
C ASP A 278 -15.61 -2.48 9.06
N VAL A 279 -15.28 -1.23 8.75
CA VAL A 279 -14.37 -0.92 7.64
C VAL A 279 -12.94 -1.35 7.96
N ALA A 280 -12.42 -1.08 9.16
CA ALA A 280 -11.08 -1.50 9.54
C ALA A 280 -10.91 -3.03 9.52
N THR A 281 -11.94 -3.77 9.93
CA THR A 281 -11.98 -5.22 9.87
C THR A 281 -12.05 -5.68 8.42
N GLY A 282 -12.92 -5.10 7.59
CA GLY A 282 -12.97 -5.41 6.16
C GLY A 282 -11.65 -5.14 5.44
N TRP A 283 -10.97 -4.03 5.76
CA TRP A 283 -9.65 -3.73 5.24
C TRP A 283 -8.60 -4.74 5.69
N LEU A 284 -8.59 -5.09 6.99
CA LEU A 284 -7.67 -6.10 7.52
C LEU A 284 -7.92 -7.48 6.89
N MET A 285 -9.19 -7.81 6.63
CA MET A 285 -9.63 -9.02 5.92
C MET A 285 -9.08 -9.09 4.50
N ASP A 286 -9.02 -7.94 3.83
CA ASP A 286 -8.51 -7.81 2.47
C ASP A 286 -7.06 -7.32 2.43
N SER A 287 -6.28 -7.41 3.53
CA SER A 287 -4.90 -6.91 3.56
C SER A 287 -3.86 -8.02 3.68
N GLN A 288 -2.72 -7.78 3.05
CA GLN A 288 -1.49 -8.53 3.23
C GLN A 288 -0.37 -7.57 3.62
N ILE A 289 0.26 -7.82 4.77
CA ILE A 289 1.43 -7.08 5.23
C ILE A 289 2.65 -7.98 5.06
N ASN A 290 3.58 -7.57 4.23
CA ASN A 290 4.87 -8.24 4.05
C ASN A 290 5.94 -7.45 4.80
N LEU A 291 6.56 -8.10 5.78
CA LEU A 291 7.69 -7.57 6.51
C LEU A 291 8.92 -8.38 6.12
N THR A 292 9.93 -7.74 5.55
CA THR A 292 11.19 -8.41 5.22
C THR A 292 12.31 -7.86 6.09
N ALA A 293 12.99 -8.73 6.83
CA ALA A 293 14.16 -8.39 7.63
C ALA A 293 15.42 -8.98 7.00
N PHE A 294 16.46 -8.16 6.84
CA PHE A 294 17.78 -8.57 6.37
C PHE A 294 18.82 -8.43 7.48
N VAL A 295 19.78 -9.37 7.53
CA VAL A 295 21.00 -9.25 8.33
C VAL A 295 22.16 -8.97 7.39
N ALA A 296 22.65 -7.73 7.36
CA ALA A 296 23.70 -7.27 6.46
C ALA A 296 24.42 -6.01 6.97
N ASP A 297 25.66 -5.80 6.53
CA ASP A 297 26.45 -4.59 6.89
C ASP A 297 25.98 -3.31 6.20
N THR A 298 25.16 -3.43 5.15
CA THR A 298 24.59 -2.31 4.39
C THR A 298 23.12 -2.55 4.10
N PRO A 299 22.27 -1.49 4.05
CA PRO A 299 20.86 -1.62 3.69
C PRO A 299 20.65 -2.43 2.41
N GLN A 300 19.80 -3.44 2.49
CA GLN A 300 19.44 -4.32 1.37
C GLN A 300 18.00 -4.11 0.89
N GLU A 301 17.15 -3.52 1.73
CA GLU A 301 15.74 -3.41 1.45
C GLU A 301 15.39 -2.32 0.43
N SER A 302 14.30 -2.56 -0.29
CA SER A 302 13.63 -1.55 -1.09
C SER A 302 12.88 -0.55 -0.20
N ARG A 303 12.47 0.58 -0.79
CA ARG A 303 11.57 1.54 -0.15
C ARG A 303 10.23 0.87 0.23
N PRO A 304 9.52 1.36 1.27
CA PRO A 304 8.21 0.84 1.61
C PRO A 304 7.27 0.99 0.42
N HIS A 305 6.33 0.06 0.30
CA HIS A 305 5.33 0.09 -0.75
C HIS A 305 3.93 -0.13 -0.17
N LEU A 306 2.98 0.70 -0.58
CA LEU A 306 1.57 0.58 -0.24
C LEU A 306 0.78 0.41 -1.53
N ALA A 307 0.17 -0.75 -1.75
CA ALA A 307 -0.78 -0.96 -2.84
C ALA A 307 -2.18 -1.20 -2.26
N LEU A 308 -3.17 -0.43 -2.68
CA LEU A 308 -4.56 -0.72 -2.29
C LEU A 308 -5.14 -1.79 -3.20
N GLY A 309 -5.66 -2.87 -2.60
CA GLY A 309 -6.23 -4.01 -3.33
C GLY A 309 -7.60 -3.71 -3.94
N ARG A 310 -8.25 -2.63 -3.49
CA ARG A 310 -9.49 -2.10 -4.04
C ARG A 310 -9.48 -0.57 -4.06
N PRO A 311 -10.24 0.07 -4.98
CA PRO A 311 -10.36 1.51 -4.96
C PRO A 311 -11.08 2.03 -3.72
N LEU A 312 -10.57 3.13 -3.17
CA LEU A 312 -11.23 3.89 -2.10
C LEU A 312 -12.57 4.43 -2.60
N ALA A 313 -13.67 4.10 -1.91
CA ALA A 313 -14.97 4.67 -2.20
C ALA A 313 -15.10 6.04 -1.52
N VAL A 314 -15.13 7.11 -2.31
CA VAL A 314 -15.37 8.47 -1.84
C VAL A 314 -16.74 8.91 -2.33
N ASN A 315 -17.65 9.26 -1.42
CA ASN A 315 -18.99 9.71 -1.77
C ASN A 315 -19.27 11.10 -1.25
N LEU A 316 -19.89 11.92 -2.09
CA LEU A 316 -20.47 13.20 -1.68
C LEU A 316 -21.92 12.95 -1.25
N VAL A 317 -22.19 13.20 0.03
CA VAL A 317 -23.51 13.02 0.67
C VAL A 317 -24.00 14.39 1.13
N GLY A 318 -24.82 15.04 0.32
CA GLY A 318 -25.16 16.45 0.51
C GLY A 318 -23.90 17.33 0.53
N ASP A 319 -23.72 18.10 1.60
CA ASP A 319 -22.55 18.99 1.80
C ASP A 319 -21.37 18.30 2.54
N SER A 320 -21.38 16.97 2.62
CA SER A 320 -20.37 16.19 3.35
C SER A 320 -19.61 15.26 2.42
N LEU A 321 -18.29 15.20 2.61
CA LEU A 321 -17.44 14.20 1.99
C LEU A 321 -17.40 12.97 2.89
N SER A 322 -17.74 11.82 2.33
CA SER A 322 -17.57 10.54 2.98
C SER A 322 -16.51 9.69 2.28
N ILE A 323 -15.70 8.96 3.04
CA ILE A 323 -14.73 7.98 2.55
C ILE A 323 -15.08 6.66 3.19
N GLU A 324 -15.35 5.62 2.40
CA GLU A 324 -15.80 4.30 2.86
C GLU A 324 -17.01 4.38 3.81
N GLY A 325 -17.89 5.36 3.60
CA GLY A 325 -19.06 5.62 4.46
C GLY A 325 -18.79 6.49 5.70
N PHE A 326 -17.55 6.91 5.97
CA PHE A 326 -17.23 7.84 7.05
C PHE A 326 -17.29 9.27 6.59
N ALA A 327 -18.07 10.11 7.25
CA ALA A 327 -18.01 11.56 7.05
C ALA A 327 -16.63 12.10 7.49
N VAL A 328 -15.78 12.48 6.54
CA VAL A 328 -14.42 13.00 6.80
C VAL A 328 -14.42 14.51 6.92
N ARG A 329 -15.35 15.20 6.24
CA ARG A 329 -15.48 16.65 6.31
C ARG A 329 -16.91 17.09 6.09
N THR A 330 -17.37 18.02 6.91
CA THR A 330 -18.64 18.75 6.76
C THR A 330 -18.38 20.15 6.21
N GLY A 331 -19.31 20.68 5.41
CA GLY A 331 -19.19 22.01 4.82
C GLY A 331 -18.33 22.05 3.56
N PHE A 332 -18.44 21.02 2.72
CA PHE A 332 -17.96 21.11 1.34
C PHE A 332 -18.77 22.19 0.61
N GLU A 333 -18.09 23.11 -0.08
CA GLU A 333 -18.78 24.17 -0.81
C GLU A 333 -19.66 23.58 -1.93
N PRO A 334 -20.87 24.13 -2.18
CA PRO A 334 -21.77 23.66 -3.25
C PRO A 334 -21.16 23.71 -4.66
N VAL A 335 -20.00 24.37 -4.80
CA VAL A 335 -19.21 24.48 -6.04
C VAL A 335 -18.71 23.13 -6.54
N ILE A 336 -18.46 22.12 -5.68
CA ILE A 336 -17.94 20.82 -6.14
C ILE A 336 -19.07 19.87 -6.57
N ALA A 337 -20.25 19.96 -5.93
CA ALA A 337 -21.41 19.15 -6.29
C ALA A 337 -21.91 19.42 -7.73
N GLN A 338 -21.91 20.68 -8.17
CA GLN A 338 -22.25 21.05 -9.56
C GLN A 338 -21.28 20.47 -10.61
N TYR A 339 -20.01 20.26 -10.25
CA TYR A 339 -19.07 19.62 -11.17
C TYR A 339 -19.29 18.11 -11.16
N GLN A 340 -19.59 17.51 -10.01
CA GLN A 340 -19.88 16.08 -9.95
C GLN A 340 -21.08 15.68 -10.83
N GLU A 341 -22.15 16.46 -10.82
CA GLU A 341 -23.31 16.21 -11.70
C GLU A 341 -22.94 16.22 -13.19
N ARG A 342 -21.96 17.05 -13.60
CA ARG A 342 -21.47 17.13 -14.99
C ARG A 342 -20.44 16.07 -15.33
N LEU A 343 -19.51 15.81 -14.42
CA LEU A 343 -18.44 14.84 -14.61
C LEU A 343 -18.96 13.40 -14.59
N GLY A 344 -20.09 13.15 -13.91
CA GLY A 344 -20.59 11.80 -13.67
C GLY A 344 -19.67 11.02 -12.72
N PRO A 345 -19.74 9.67 -12.72
CA PRO A 345 -18.88 8.86 -11.87
C PRO A 345 -17.41 9.00 -12.28
N VAL A 346 -16.53 9.22 -11.30
CA VAL A 346 -15.09 9.41 -11.52
C VAL A 346 -14.32 8.29 -10.84
N ALA A 347 -13.31 7.75 -11.49
CA ALA A 347 -12.30 6.90 -10.87
C ALA A 347 -10.90 7.37 -11.29
N ILE A 348 -9.94 7.28 -10.38
CA ILE A 348 -8.56 7.67 -10.60
C ILE A 348 -7.69 6.55 -10.04
N SER A 349 -6.72 6.06 -10.82
CA SER A 349 -5.64 5.24 -10.30
C SER A 349 -4.32 5.98 -10.41
N TRP A 350 -3.46 5.79 -9.42
CA TRP A 350 -2.10 6.23 -9.35
C TRP A 350 -1.20 5.01 -9.23
N SER A 351 -0.16 4.92 -10.06
CA SER A 351 0.90 3.94 -9.94
C SER A 351 2.22 4.62 -9.63
N GLY A 352 2.73 4.42 -8.42
CA GLY A 352 3.95 5.04 -7.93
C GLY A 352 5.19 4.57 -8.70
N GLN A 353 5.25 3.28 -9.02
CA GLN A 353 6.37 2.69 -9.76
C GLN A 353 6.55 3.30 -11.16
N THR A 354 5.45 3.65 -11.82
CA THR A 354 5.47 4.18 -13.19
C THR A 354 5.23 5.69 -13.27
N GLY A 355 4.96 6.34 -12.13
CA GLY A 355 4.59 7.75 -12.06
C GLY A 355 3.31 8.07 -12.84
N ARG A 356 2.36 7.12 -12.90
CA ARG A 356 1.25 7.14 -13.85
C ARG A 356 -0.10 7.35 -13.15
N LEU A 357 -0.80 8.40 -13.51
CA LEU A 357 -2.17 8.71 -13.09
C LEU A 357 -3.16 8.43 -14.24
N THR A 358 -4.05 7.46 -14.07
CA THR A 358 -5.08 7.10 -15.04
C THR A 358 -6.46 7.56 -14.54
N PRO A 359 -7.08 8.56 -15.18
CA PRO A 359 -8.44 8.98 -14.86
C PRO A 359 -9.47 8.29 -15.75
N VAL A 360 -10.62 7.99 -15.15
CA VAL A 360 -11.87 7.57 -15.80
C VAL A 360 -12.94 8.54 -15.33
N ILE A 361 -13.59 9.24 -16.25
CA ILE A 361 -14.59 10.27 -15.93
C ILE A 361 -15.84 9.99 -16.76
N GLY A 362 -17.00 9.95 -16.12
CA GLY A 362 -18.27 9.70 -16.79
C GLY A 362 -18.32 8.33 -17.47
N GLY A 363 -17.59 7.34 -16.94
CA GLY A 363 -17.45 6.01 -17.56
C GLY A 363 -16.62 6.01 -18.86
N LYS A 364 -15.80 7.03 -19.09
CA LYS A 364 -14.91 7.13 -20.25
C LYS A 364 -13.46 7.23 -19.81
N VAL A 365 -12.58 6.57 -20.55
CA VAL A 365 -11.13 6.68 -20.37
C VAL A 365 -10.69 8.09 -20.75
N MET A 366 -9.92 8.72 -19.87
CA MET A 366 -9.33 10.03 -20.10
C MET A 366 -7.81 9.90 -20.35
N PRO A 367 -7.15 10.95 -20.86
CA PRO A 367 -5.71 10.97 -21.01
C PRO A 367 -5.00 10.69 -19.69
N THR A 368 -3.92 9.93 -19.77
CA THR A 368 -3.12 9.52 -18.61
C THR A 368 -2.04 10.55 -18.36
N VAL A 369 -1.80 10.92 -17.10
CA VAL A 369 -0.63 11.74 -16.75
C VAL A 369 0.50 10.80 -16.36
N GLN A 370 1.68 10.98 -16.95
CA GLN A 370 2.89 10.26 -16.61
C GLN A 370 3.97 11.26 -16.21
N MET A 371 4.64 11.03 -15.09
CA MET A 371 5.65 11.93 -14.55
C MET A 371 6.91 11.17 -14.16
N ASP A 372 8.07 11.72 -14.48
CA ASP A 372 9.34 11.26 -13.94
C ASP A 372 9.42 11.60 -12.44
N SER A 373 10.09 10.75 -11.66
CA SER A 373 10.17 10.89 -10.20
C SER A 373 10.88 12.17 -9.74
N GLY A 374 11.73 12.78 -10.58
CA GLY A 374 12.37 14.06 -10.30
C GLY A 374 11.56 15.28 -10.74
N PHE A 375 10.49 15.10 -11.50
CA PHE A 375 9.74 16.21 -12.11
C PHE A 375 9.12 17.14 -11.07
N LEU A 376 8.42 16.60 -10.07
CA LEU A 376 7.75 17.43 -9.06
C LEU A 376 8.77 18.26 -8.26
N ASN A 377 9.86 17.63 -7.83
CA ASN A 377 10.93 18.34 -7.11
C ASN A 377 11.54 19.47 -7.94
N THR A 378 11.82 19.19 -9.22
CA THR A 378 12.47 20.14 -10.14
C THR A 378 11.53 21.27 -10.53
N ALA A 379 10.36 20.94 -11.09
CA ALA A 379 9.42 21.93 -11.61
C ALA A 379 8.74 22.70 -10.48
N MET A 380 8.17 22.03 -9.49
CA MET A 380 7.43 22.72 -8.43
C MET A 380 8.36 23.47 -7.49
N GLY A 381 9.56 22.94 -7.21
CA GLY A 381 10.60 23.69 -6.49
C GLY A 381 10.96 25.01 -7.19
N ALA A 382 11.04 25.01 -8.52
CA ALA A 382 11.35 26.20 -9.30
C ALA A 382 10.17 27.20 -9.45
N PHE A 383 8.95 26.72 -9.66
CA PHE A 383 7.78 27.58 -9.94
C PHE A 383 6.96 27.95 -8.71
N MET A 384 6.89 27.07 -7.72
CA MET A 384 6.08 27.22 -6.50
C MET A 384 6.92 27.46 -5.24
N GLY A 385 8.25 27.34 -5.35
CA GLY A 385 9.19 27.52 -4.26
C GLY A 385 9.12 26.42 -3.19
N GLU A 386 9.80 26.65 -2.08
CA GLU A 386 9.93 25.71 -0.94
C GLU A 386 8.74 25.74 0.04
N ALA A 387 7.57 26.23 -0.39
CA ALA A 387 6.37 26.27 0.45
C ALA A 387 5.89 24.87 0.87
N MET A 388 6.28 23.85 0.11
CA MET A 388 6.07 22.44 0.39
C MET A 388 7.37 21.68 0.08
N ASP A 389 7.59 20.57 0.79
CA ASP A 389 8.68 19.64 0.48
C ASP A 389 8.28 18.76 -0.71
N TRP A 390 8.50 19.28 -1.92
CA TRP A 390 8.18 18.58 -3.17
C TRP A 390 8.98 17.29 -3.36
N GLY A 391 10.17 17.21 -2.77
CA GLY A 391 10.96 15.98 -2.70
C GLY A 391 10.21 14.91 -1.94
N MET A 392 9.81 15.19 -0.69
CA MET A 392 9.04 14.27 0.14
C MET A 392 7.71 13.84 -0.52
N ILE A 393 7.00 14.76 -1.18
CA ILE A 393 5.76 14.44 -1.91
C ILE A 393 6.05 13.48 -3.06
N SER A 394 7.06 13.75 -3.87
CA SER A 394 7.43 12.87 -5.00
C SER A 394 7.83 11.48 -4.52
N GLU A 395 8.60 11.42 -3.43
CA GLU A 395 8.99 10.15 -2.81
C GLU A 395 7.79 9.36 -2.28
N SER A 396 6.85 10.04 -1.60
CA SER A 396 5.65 9.41 -1.07
C SER A 396 4.76 8.86 -2.18
N LEU A 397 4.63 9.59 -3.30
CA LEU A 397 3.90 9.13 -4.48
C LEU A 397 4.57 7.92 -5.13
N GLY A 398 5.91 7.88 -5.18
CA GLY A 398 6.66 6.74 -5.72
C GLY A 398 6.50 5.44 -4.90
N MET A 399 6.05 5.53 -3.65
CA MET A 399 5.85 4.40 -2.74
C MET A 399 4.43 3.83 -2.75
N ALA A 400 3.51 4.40 -3.55
CA ALA A 400 2.09 4.08 -3.44
C ALA A 400 1.45 3.72 -4.78
N ASP A 401 0.65 2.66 -4.78
CA ASP A 401 -0.31 2.30 -5.83
C ASP A 401 -1.73 2.43 -5.26
N VAL A 402 -2.46 3.46 -5.69
CA VAL A 402 -3.74 3.85 -5.08
C VAL A 402 -4.79 4.01 -6.16
N ALA A 403 -5.98 3.45 -5.93
CA ALA A 403 -7.16 3.76 -6.72
C ALA A 403 -8.21 4.44 -5.85
N VAL A 404 -8.93 5.40 -6.42
CA VAL A 404 -10.01 6.14 -5.78
C VAL A 404 -11.18 6.16 -6.74
N SER A 405 -12.37 5.90 -6.23
CA SER A 405 -13.63 6.13 -6.93
C SER A 405 -14.40 7.25 -6.23
N LEU A 406 -14.92 8.18 -6.99
CA LEU A 406 -15.74 9.29 -6.52
C LEU A 406 -17.15 9.12 -7.10
N GLY A 407 -18.12 8.90 -6.23
CA GLY A 407 -19.54 8.71 -6.54
C GLY A 407 -20.43 9.75 -5.87
N ALA A 408 -21.57 10.03 -6.48
CA ALA A 408 -22.66 10.71 -5.79
C ALA A 408 -23.47 9.64 -5.04
N ASP A 409 -24.03 9.99 -3.88
CA ASP A 409 -24.82 9.04 -3.11
C ASP A 409 -25.97 8.44 -3.94
N GLY A 410 -26.05 7.12 -4.00
CA GLY A 410 -27.02 6.37 -4.82
C GLY A 410 -26.78 6.35 -6.34
N ALA A 411 -25.70 6.96 -6.86
CA ALA A 411 -25.34 6.88 -8.27
C ALA A 411 -24.66 5.54 -8.63
N ALA A 412 -24.70 5.17 -9.91
CA ALA A 412 -23.99 3.99 -10.38
C ALA A 412 -22.47 4.18 -10.19
N PRO A 413 -21.75 3.17 -9.66
CA PRO A 413 -20.30 3.26 -9.48
C PRO A 413 -19.58 3.35 -10.83
N PRO A 414 -18.38 3.97 -10.88
CA PRO A 414 -17.56 3.98 -12.09
C PRO A 414 -17.17 2.56 -12.51
N ASP A 415 -17.05 2.32 -13.81
CA ASP A 415 -16.49 1.08 -14.34
C ASP A 415 -14.97 1.05 -14.12
N LEU A 416 -14.55 0.35 -13.06
CA LEU A 416 -13.16 0.25 -12.65
C LEU A 416 -12.29 -0.51 -13.64
N SER A 417 -12.87 -1.34 -14.52
CA SER A 417 -12.09 -2.07 -15.53
C SER A 417 -11.36 -1.12 -16.50
N LEU A 418 -11.91 0.08 -16.68
CA LEU A 418 -11.34 1.14 -17.53
C LEU A 418 -10.05 1.73 -16.97
N LEU A 419 -9.76 1.57 -15.67
CA LEU A 419 -8.49 1.99 -15.07
C LEU A 419 -7.29 1.17 -15.58
N SER A 420 -7.55 -0.02 -16.14
CA SER A 420 -6.52 -0.88 -16.74
C SER A 420 -6.25 -0.59 -18.22
N TYR A 421 -6.93 0.41 -18.80
CA TYR A 421 -6.79 0.76 -20.21
C TYR A 421 -5.35 1.14 -20.58
N GLN A 422 -4.87 0.57 -21.68
CA GLN A 422 -3.55 0.89 -22.23
C GLN A 422 -3.71 1.78 -23.46
N LEU A 423 -3.20 3.01 -23.35
CA LEU A 423 -3.17 3.96 -24.46
C LEU A 423 -2.41 3.36 -25.64
N SER A 424 -2.98 3.51 -26.83
CA SER A 424 -2.35 3.10 -28.10
C SER A 424 -2.15 4.31 -29.00
N PRO A 425 -1.14 5.16 -28.71
CA PRO A 425 -0.94 6.42 -29.43
C PRO A 425 -0.57 6.20 -30.89
N SER A 426 -1.03 7.12 -31.74
CA SER A 426 -0.67 7.15 -33.15
C SER A 426 0.82 7.46 -33.34
N ARG A 427 1.44 6.93 -34.39
CA ARG A 427 2.82 7.29 -34.73
C ARG A 427 2.85 8.63 -35.44
N SER A 428 3.71 9.52 -34.95
CA SER A 428 4.00 10.77 -35.63
C SER A 428 4.65 10.54 -37.00
N THR A 429 4.21 11.29 -38.01
CA THR A 429 4.80 11.26 -39.36
C THR A 429 5.90 12.31 -39.56
N PHE A 430 5.96 13.33 -38.69
CA PHE A 430 7.03 14.34 -38.67
C PHE A 430 7.24 14.91 -37.26
N ALA A 431 8.44 15.41 -36.97
CA ALA A 431 8.72 16.12 -35.73
C ALA A 431 9.41 17.46 -36.03
N ALA A 432 8.85 18.55 -35.51
CA ALA A 432 9.42 19.89 -35.59
C ALA A 432 9.66 20.42 -34.17
N THR A 433 10.90 20.80 -33.86
CA THR A 433 11.24 21.41 -32.57
C THR A 433 12.07 22.66 -32.80
N SER A 434 11.61 23.78 -32.25
CA SER A 434 12.37 25.04 -32.27
C SER A 434 13.27 25.15 -31.05
N ASN A 435 14.54 25.48 -31.23
CA ASN A 435 15.45 25.74 -30.12
C ASN A 435 15.56 27.25 -29.91
N ILE A 436 15.25 27.69 -28.69
CA ILE A 436 15.27 29.07 -28.24
C ILE A 436 16.33 29.16 -27.14
N LYS A 437 17.24 30.13 -27.23
CA LYS A 437 18.17 30.44 -26.15
C LYS A 437 17.83 31.80 -25.57
N VAL A 438 17.87 31.94 -24.25
CA VAL A 438 17.62 33.20 -23.55
C VAL A 438 18.77 33.49 -22.60
N SER A 439 19.34 34.68 -22.71
CA SER A 439 20.37 35.18 -21.79
C SER A 439 19.71 35.82 -20.57
N ARG A 440 20.01 35.31 -19.37
CA ARG A 440 19.53 35.88 -18.11
C ARG A 440 20.24 37.20 -17.77
N SER A 441 21.47 37.39 -18.23
CA SER A 441 22.24 38.62 -17.95
C SER A 441 21.82 39.80 -18.82
N THR A 442 21.51 39.56 -20.10
CA THR A 442 21.23 40.62 -21.07
C THR A 442 19.75 40.72 -21.44
N GLY A 443 18.97 39.64 -21.37
CA GLY A 443 17.59 39.59 -21.87
C GLY A 443 17.50 39.26 -23.37
N ASP A 444 18.63 38.94 -24.01
CA ASP A 444 18.67 38.57 -25.42
C ASP A 444 18.02 37.20 -25.67
N ILE A 445 17.42 37.05 -26.85
CA ILE A 445 16.82 35.81 -27.32
C ILE A 445 17.45 35.40 -28.64
N ALA A 446 17.83 34.14 -28.78
CA ALA A 446 18.20 33.52 -30.04
C ALA A 446 17.23 32.41 -30.42
N ILE A 447 16.78 32.38 -31.67
CA ILE A 447 15.91 31.33 -32.21
C ILE A 447 16.68 30.59 -33.29
N LEU A 448 16.75 29.26 -33.20
CA LEU A 448 17.49 28.39 -34.13
C LEU A 448 18.94 28.84 -34.34
N GLY A 449 19.58 29.32 -33.26
CA GLY A 449 20.96 29.81 -33.27
C GLY A 449 21.17 31.24 -33.77
N THR A 450 20.10 31.97 -34.10
CA THR A 450 20.17 33.37 -34.56
C THR A 450 19.65 34.33 -33.48
N THR A 451 20.51 35.21 -32.96
CA THR A 451 20.12 36.24 -31.98
C THR A 451 19.22 37.31 -32.62
N LEU A 452 18.06 37.53 -32.02
CA LEU A 452 17.09 38.54 -32.46
C LEU A 452 17.65 39.96 -32.24
N PRO A 453 17.46 40.90 -33.18
CA PRO A 453 17.93 42.27 -33.04
C PRO A 453 16.99 43.09 -32.13
N LEU A 454 16.85 42.69 -30.87
CA LEU A 454 15.91 43.31 -29.93
C LEU A 454 16.20 44.80 -29.74
N ASP A 455 17.47 45.20 -29.58
CA ASP A 455 17.88 46.62 -29.46
C ASP A 455 17.35 47.51 -30.60
N PHE A 456 17.28 46.98 -31.83
CA PHE A 456 16.72 47.71 -32.96
C PHE A 456 15.20 47.88 -32.82
N VAL A 457 14.50 46.83 -32.37
CA VAL A 457 13.05 46.87 -32.12
C VAL A 457 12.74 47.84 -30.98
N GLU A 458 13.52 47.83 -29.90
CA GLU A 458 13.40 48.80 -28.80
C GLU A 458 13.61 50.23 -29.31
N GLY A 459 14.65 50.45 -30.13
CA GLY A 459 14.91 51.76 -30.75
C GLY A 459 13.80 52.25 -31.68
N LEU A 460 13.03 51.35 -32.31
CA LEU A 460 11.89 51.70 -33.15
C LEU A 460 10.58 51.89 -32.38
N THR A 461 10.35 51.09 -31.34
CA THR A 461 9.05 51.02 -30.63
C THR A 461 9.04 51.83 -29.34
N GLY A 462 10.21 52.11 -28.76
CA GLY A 462 10.37 52.70 -27.43
C GLY A 462 10.02 51.74 -26.28
N LEU A 463 9.85 50.45 -26.55
CA LEU A 463 9.55 49.42 -25.54
C LEU A 463 10.86 48.79 -25.04
N GLU A 464 11.04 48.68 -23.73
CA GLU A 464 12.22 48.05 -23.09
C GLU A 464 12.04 46.52 -23.02
N ILE A 465 12.06 45.84 -24.17
CA ILE A 465 11.75 44.42 -24.33
C ILE A 465 12.76 43.53 -23.58
N THR A 466 14.05 43.81 -23.70
CA THR A 466 15.16 43.07 -23.07
C THR A 466 15.10 43.16 -21.55
N ASP A 467 14.78 44.32 -20.99
CA ASP A 467 14.58 44.48 -19.55
C ASP A 467 13.32 43.75 -19.05
N ILE A 468 12.23 43.77 -19.82
CA ILE A 468 11.03 42.97 -19.51
C ILE A 468 11.37 41.47 -19.50
N ILE A 469 12.10 40.99 -20.52
CA ILE A 469 12.53 39.58 -20.59
C ILE A 469 13.40 39.25 -19.38
N ARG A 470 14.41 40.08 -19.06
CA ARG A 470 15.30 39.90 -17.91
C ARG A 470 14.53 39.80 -16.60
N GLN A 471 13.54 40.68 -16.39
CA GLN A 471 12.67 40.66 -15.21
C GLN A 471 11.79 39.40 -15.15
N GLN A 472 11.34 38.89 -16.29
CA GLN A 472 10.52 37.67 -16.36
C GLN A 472 11.33 36.39 -16.17
N VAL A 473 12.57 36.33 -16.68
CA VAL A 473 13.42 35.12 -16.58
C VAL A 473 14.25 35.05 -15.30
N GLY A 474 14.54 36.20 -14.68
CA GLY A 474 15.33 36.30 -13.44
C GLY A 474 14.83 35.41 -12.30
N PRO A 475 13.51 35.30 -12.04
CA PRO A 475 12.97 34.39 -11.02
C PRO A 475 13.22 32.90 -11.28
N TYR A 476 13.48 32.49 -12.53
CA TYR A 476 13.68 31.09 -12.92
C TYR A 476 15.16 30.68 -12.91
N GLY A 477 15.96 31.24 -12.00
CA GLY A 477 17.41 31.02 -11.94
C GLY A 477 17.85 29.55 -11.75
N SER A 478 16.95 28.68 -11.28
CA SER A 478 17.17 27.23 -11.15
C SER A 478 16.79 26.43 -12.39
N ILE A 479 16.18 27.04 -13.41
CA ILE A 479 15.72 26.37 -14.64
C ILE A 479 16.69 26.65 -15.78
N ASP A 480 17.49 25.67 -16.17
CA ASP A 480 18.42 25.75 -17.30
C ASP A 480 17.77 25.35 -18.62
N SER A 481 16.76 24.48 -18.59
CA SER A 481 16.02 24.11 -19.79
C SER A 481 14.53 23.87 -19.53
N LEU A 482 13.71 24.30 -20.48
CA LEU A 482 12.27 24.06 -20.53
C LEU A 482 11.90 23.62 -21.94
N ALA A 483 11.36 22.42 -22.12
CA ALA A 483 10.82 21.96 -23.39
C ALA A 483 9.32 21.68 -23.30
N VAL A 484 8.58 22.05 -24.33
CA VAL A 484 7.17 21.69 -24.49
C VAL A 484 7.01 21.02 -25.84
N ARG A 485 6.41 19.84 -25.87
CA ARG A 485 6.15 19.07 -27.09
C ARG A 485 4.70 18.60 -27.08
N VAL A 486 4.00 18.77 -28.19
CA VAL A 486 2.65 18.27 -28.39
C VAL A 486 2.61 17.45 -29.67
N GLY A 487 1.91 16.32 -29.65
CA GLY A 487 1.81 15.43 -30.79
C GLY A 487 0.72 14.37 -30.63
N PRO A 488 0.76 13.33 -31.46
CA PRO A 488 -0.24 12.26 -31.43
C PRO A 488 -0.17 11.41 -30.16
N ASP A 489 0.97 11.41 -29.48
CA ASP A 489 1.22 10.68 -28.26
C ASP A 489 0.82 11.45 -27.00
N GLY A 490 0.76 12.78 -27.06
CA GLY A 490 0.46 13.59 -25.87
C GLY A 490 0.98 15.01 -25.91
N LEU A 491 0.87 15.67 -24.75
CA LEU A 491 1.55 16.91 -24.39
C LEU A 491 2.61 16.59 -23.35
N ALA A 492 3.88 16.80 -23.67
CA ALA A 492 5.00 16.66 -22.75
C ALA A 492 5.60 18.03 -22.39
N VAL A 493 5.90 18.20 -21.10
CA VAL A 493 6.68 19.30 -20.56
C VAL A 493 7.93 18.70 -19.92
N THR A 494 9.10 19.24 -20.24
CA THR A 494 10.38 18.82 -19.67
C THR A 494 11.08 20.01 -19.04
N VAL A 495 11.48 19.89 -17.77
CA VAL A 495 12.20 20.93 -17.03
C VAL A 495 13.51 20.34 -16.54
N ASN A 496 14.65 20.91 -16.94
CA ASN A 496 15.99 20.41 -16.60
C ASN A 496 16.20 18.90 -16.86
N GLY A 497 15.55 18.36 -17.89
CA GLY A 497 15.64 16.94 -18.25
C GLY A 497 14.56 16.05 -17.64
N GLU A 498 13.87 16.49 -16.59
CA GLU A 498 12.75 15.76 -15.97
C GLU A 498 11.45 16.02 -16.73
N ARG A 499 10.68 14.99 -17.05
CA ARG A 499 9.49 15.08 -17.91
C ARG A 499 8.19 14.80 -17.15
N ALA A 500 7.16 15.57 -17.48
CA ALA A 500 5.76 15.21 -17.27
C ALA A 500 5.04 15.17 -18.63
N MET A 501 4.11 14.24 -18.79
CA MET A 501 3.38 14.03 -20.04
C MET A 501 1.92 13.74 -19.75
N VAL A 502 1.03 14.48 -20.40
CA VAL A 502 -0.36 14.06 -20.58
C VAL A 502 -0.37 13.21 -21.84
N ALA A 503 -0.37 11.90 -21.67
CA ALA A 503 -0.40 10.91 -22.73
C ALA A 503 -1.83 10.61 -23.17
N TRP A 504 -2.06 10.52 -24.46
CA TRP A 504 -3.36 10.16 -25.02
C TRP A 504 -3.21 9.31 -26.28
N ASP A 505 -4.29 8.65 -26.63
CA ASP A 505 -4.59 8.17 -27.98
C ASP A 505 -5.80 8.94 -28.52
N GLU A 506 -6.26 8.59 -29.72
CA GLU A 506 -7.38 9.27 -30.37
C GLU A 506 -8.66 9.24 -29.50
N GLN A 507 -8.98 8.08 -28.92
CA GLN A 507 -10.19 7.91 -28.11
C GLN A 507 -10.14 8.76 -26.83
N SER A 508 -9.06 8.66 -26.05
CA SER A 508 -8.92 9.39 -24.79
C SER A 508 -8.80 10.90 -25.00
N ARG A 509 -8.12 11.34 -26.06
CA ARG A 509 -8.07 12.76 -26.45
C ARG A 509 -9.47 13.30 -26.80
N ASP A 510 -10.21 12.58 -27.63
CA ASP A 510 -11.56 13.01 -28.03
C ASP A 510 -12.51 13.06 -26.84
N ASN A 511 -12.36 12.14 -25.88
CA ASN A 511 -13.08 12.18 -24.61
C ASN A 511 -12.74 13.42 -23.78
N LEU A 512 -11.46 13.79 -23.68
CA LEU A 512 -11.02 15.01 -22.99
C LEU A 512 -11.61 16.27 -23.65
N VAL A 513 -11.57 16.34 -24.98
CA VAL A 513 -12.14 17.47 -25.74
C VAL A 513 -13.64 17.55 -25.52
N ALA A 514 -14.36 16.43 -25.63
CA ALA A 514 -15.79 16.39 -25.37
C ALA A 514 -16.13 16.85 -23.95
N LEU A 515 -15.35 16.42 -22.94
CA LEU A 515 -15.51 16.84 -21.56
C LEU A 515 -15.25 18.34 -21.39
N ALA A 516 -14.19 18.87 -22.00
CA ALA A 516 -13.86 20.29 -21.95
C ALA A 516 -14.97 21.14 -22.59
N VAL A 517 -15.50 20.72 -23.74
CA VAL A 517 -16.64 21.37 -24.41
C VAL A 517 -17.88 21.35 -23.53
N ASP A 518 -18.20 20.22 -22.90
CA ASP A 518 -19.38 20.11 -22.03
C ASP A 518 -19.27 21.01 -20.79
N LEU A 519 -18.11 21.00 -20.13
CA LEU A 519 -17.84 21.83 -18.95
C LEU A 519 -17.84 23.32 -19.26
N LEU A 520 -17.26 23.72 -20.40
CA LEU A 520 -17.09 25.13 -20.78
C LEU A 520 -18.36 25.67 -21.47
N VAL A 521 -18.92 24.96 -22.43
CA VAL A 521 -19.96 25.49 -23.33
C VAL A 521 -21.38 25.21 -22.81
N GLY A 522 -21.59 24.17 -22.00
CA GLY A 522 -22.91 23.64 -21.64
C GLY A 522 -23.95 24.68 -21.17
N ASP A 523 -23.50 25.76 -20.51
CA ASP A 523 -24.37 26.80 -19.94
C ASP A 523 -24.22 28.21 -20.55
N TYR A 524 -23.34 28.40 -21.55
CA TYR A 524 -23.07 29.74 -22.06
C TYR A 524 -24.21 30.28 -22.95
N GLN A 525 -25.03 31.20 -22.41
CA GLN A 525 -26.10 31.93 -23.10
C GLN A 525 -25.66 33.32 -23.64
N GLY A 526 -24.38 33.70 -23.49
CA GLY A 526 -23.90 35.02 -23.89
C GLY A 526 -23.87 35.23 -25.41
N THR A 527 -24.34 36.39 -25.86
CA THR A 527 -24.09 36.89 -27.23
C THR A 527 -22.68 37.49 -27.33
N ILE A 528 -22.07 37.44 -28.53
CA ILE A 528 -20.76 38.07 -28.76
C ILE A 528 -20.86 39.56 -28.40
N PRO A 529 -20.01 40.08 -27.50
CA PRO A 529 -19.95 41.52 -27.25
C PRO A 529 -19.58 42.23 -28.56
N ALA A 530 -20.36 43.24 -28.95
CA ALA A 530 -20.16 43.98 -30.20
C ALA A 530 -18.80 44.72 -30.31
N GLY A 531 -17.93 44.62 -29.28
CA GLY A 531 -16.64 45.32 -29.16
C GLY A 531 -15.39 44.55 -29.61
N GLY A 532 -15.51 43.32 -30.14
CA GLY A 532 -14.38 42.57 -30.69
C GLY A 532 -13.40 41.98 -29.65
N LEU A 533 -12.44 41.19 -30.14
CA LEU A 533 -11.51 40.28 -29.44
C LEU A 533 -10.74 40.86 -28.23
N MET A 534 -10.70 42.19 -28.05
CA MET A 534 -9.80 42.84 -27.09
C MET A 534 -10.41 43.15 -25.73
N GLN A 535 -11.73 43.13 -25.57
CA GLN A 535 -12.36 43.55 -24.31
C GLN A 535 -12.70 42.40 -23.36
N ASP A 536 -12.92 41.20 -23.89
CA ASP A 536 -13.21 40.01 -23.09
C ASP A 536 -12.74 38.74 -23.81
N PRO A 537 -11.45 38.38 -23.67
CA PRO A 537 -10.86 37.26 -24.41
C PRO A 537 -11.47 35.92 -24.00
N VAL A 538 -11.96 35.79 -22.75
CA VAL A 538 -12.63 34.57 -22.28
C VAL A 538 -14.00 34.45 -22.94
N ASN A 539 -14.85 35.47 -22.88
CA ASN A 539 -16.18 35.41 -23.51
C ASN A 539 -16.10 35.28 -25.04
N THR A 540 -15.08 35.87 -25.67
CA THR A 540 -14.86 35.73 -27.11
C THR A 540 -14.35 34.34 -27.47
N LEU A 541 -13.42 33.76 -26.70
CA LEU A 541 -12.98 32.38 -26.85
C LEU A 541 -14.17 31.41 -26.69
N MET A 542 -14.99 31.59 -25.67
CA MET A 542 -16.16 30.75 -25.39
C MET A 542 -17.25 30.85 -26.47
N ALA A 543 -17.52 32.06 -26.98
CA ALA A 543 -18.41 32.25 -28.11
C ALA A 543 -17.82 31.68 -29.41
N SER A 544 -16.50 31.78 -29.61
CA SER A 544 -15.80 31.22 -30.78
C SER A 544 -15.74 29.70 -30.75
N LEU A 545 -15.60 29.06 -29.58
CA LEU A 545 -15.64 27.61 -29.42
C LEU A 545 -17.05 27.06 -29.66
N LYS A 546 -18.10 27.83 -29.35
CA LYS A 546 -19.50 27.49 -29.68
C LYS A 546 -19.82 27.69 -31.16
N MET A 547 -19.17 28.64 -31.83
CA MET A 547 -19.34 28.93 -33.26
C MET A 547 -18.42 28.10 -34.16
N ALA A 548 -17.30 27.63 -33.63
CA ALA A 548 -16.43 26.69 -34.31
C ALA A 548 -17.25 25.45 -34.59
N ASP A 549 -17.39 25.12 -35.88
CA ASP A 549 -17.96 23.84 -36.29
C ASP A 549 -17.15 22.75 -35.59
N MET A 550 -17.83 21.81 -34.93
CA MET A 550 -17.18 20.64 -34.35
C MET A 550 -16.29 19.93 -35.38
N GLY A 551 -16.63 20.03 -36.67
CA GLY A 551 -15.77 19.59 -37.77
C GLY A 551 -14.42 20.33 -37.86
N ALA A 552 -14.37 21.65 -37.70
CA ALA A 552 -13.11 22.42 -37.74
C ALA A 552 -12.22 22.15 -36.52
N LEU A 553 -12.82 21.92 -35.35
CA LEU A 553 -12.09 21.51 -34.15
C LEU A 553 -11.54 20.09 -34.30
N GLN A 554 -12.35 19.17 -34.86
CA GLN A 554 -11.91 17.81 -35.22
C GLN A 554 -10.82 17.81 -36.30
N ASP A 555 -10.87 18.70 -37.28
CA ASP A 555 -9.83 18.82 -38.32
C ASP A 555 -8.52 19.36 -37.73
N ALA A 556 -8.59 20.36 -36.85
CA ALA A 556 -7.43 20.87 -36.12
C ALA A 556 -6.81 19.79 -35.21
N LEU A 557 -7.63 19.01 -34.50
CA LEU A 557 -7.19 17.85 -33.71
C LEU A 557 -6.65 16.73 -34.61
N GLY A 558 -7.21 16.54 -35.80
CA GLY A 558 -6.73 15.62 -36.82
C GLY A 558 -5.34 15.97 -37.33
N SER A 559 -4.97 17.26 -37.35
CA SER A 559 -3.60 17.69 -37.67
C SER A 559 -2.59 17.28 -36.58
N LEU A 560 -2.99 17.27 -35.30
CA LEU A 560 -2.17 16.78 -34.18
C LEU A 560 -1.93 15.27 -34.25
N ASN A 561 -2.75 14.50 -34.98
CA ASN A 561 -2.51 13.09 -35.25
C ASN A 561 -1.39 12.85 -36.27
N GLN A 562 -1.00 13.87 -37.04
CA GLN A 562 -0.04 13.71 -38.13
C GLN A 562 1.39 14.04 -37.72
N GLY A 563 1.60 14.92 -36.76
CA GLY A 563 2.95 15.38 -36.43
C GLY A 563 3.12 15.88 -34.99
N GLN A 564 4.38 15.89 -34.56
CA GLN A 564 4.80 16.40 -33.27
C GLN A 564 5.43 17.77 -33.47
N VAL A 565 4.98 18.75 -32.70
CA VAL A 565 5.53 20.11 -32.70
C VAL A 565 5.94 20.51 -31.28
N GLY A 566 6.97 21.33 -31.15
CA GLY A 566 7.41 21.79 -29.85
C GLY A 566 8.50 22.83 -29.90
N PHE A 567 8.93 23.25 -28.72
CA PHE A 567 10.07 24.13 -28.55
C PHE A 567 10.87 23.73 -27.32
N THR A 568 12.15 24.05 -27.34
CA THR A 568 13.08 23.94 -26.20
C THR A 568 13.63 25.32 -25.93
N ILE A 569 13.52 25.80 -24.71
CA ILE A 569 14.11 27.03 -24.21
C ILE A 569 15.30 26.64 -23.34
N GLU A 570 16.50 27.10 -23.71
CA GLU A 570 17.71 27.00 -22.90
C GLU A 570 17.98 28.38 -22.27
N PHE A 571 18.14 28.41 -20.95
CA PHE A 571 18.49 29.61 -20.21
C PHE A 571 19.96 29.56 -19.86
N GLN A 572 20.67 30.66 -20.06
CA GLN A 572 22.10 30.78 -19.76
C GLN A 572 22.42 32.12 -19.11
N ASP A 573 23.44 32.14 -18.25
CA ASP A 573 23.88 33.36 -17.57
C ASP A 573 24.84 34.21 -18.43
N GLU A 574 25.33 33.63 -19.53
CA GLU A 574 26.22 34.28 -20.47
C GLU A 574 25.45 35.05 -21.55
N ALA A 575 25.99 36.20 -21.96
CA ALA A 575 25.47 36.95 -23.09
C ALA A 575 25.45 36.11 -24.37
N LEU A 576 24.40 36.28 -25.18
CA LEU A 576 24.32 35.64 -26.50
C LEU A 576 25.26 36.36 -27.49
N PRO A 577 25.69 35.69 -28.58
CA PRO A 577 26.43 36.35 -29.64
C PRO A 577 25.64 37.55 -30.19
N GLU A 578 26.34 38.62 -30.56
CA GLU A 578 25.72 39.80 -31.16
C GLU A 578 24.87 39.39 -32.38
N SER A 579 23.73 40.06 -32.57
CA SER A 579 22.88 39.81 -33.73
C SER A 579 23.67 40.05 -35.00
N SER A 580 23.66 39.06 -35.90
CA SER A 580 24.25 39.18 -37.24
C SER A 580 23.44 40.09 -38.17
N TRP A 581 22.35 40.70 -37.66
CA TRP A 581 21.45 41.54 -38.43
C TRP A 581 22.04 42.94 -38.67
N THR A 582 22.21 43.31 -39.93
CA THR A 582 22.94 44.53 -40.35
C THR A 582 22.04 45.71 -40.73
N GLY A 583 20.84 45.85 -40.16
CA GLY A 583 20.14 47.16 -40.21
C GLY A 583 19.10 47.41 -41.31
N THR A 584 18.56 46.41 -42.02
CA THR A 584 17.52 46.67 -43.07
C THR A 584 16.21 45.91 -42.84
N LEU A 585 15.09 46.58 -43.10
CA LEU A 585 13.73 46.00 -43.07
C LEU A 585 13.59 44.77 -44.01
N ALA A 586 14.31 44.76 -45.13
CA ALA A 586 14.39 43.60 -46.03
C ALA A 586 15.09 42.39 -45.37
N GLY A 587 15.98 42.63 -44.40
CA GLY A 587 16.64 41.58 -43.63
C GLY A 587 15.76 40.91 -42.56
N LEU A 588 14.52 41.37 -42.35
CA LEU A 588 13.54 40.73 -41.46
C LEU A 588 12.66 39.68 -42.18
N GLU A 589 12.67 39.63 -43.52
CA GLU A 589 11.92 38.62 -44.29
C GLU A 589 12.24 37.16 -43.90
N PRO A 590 13.50 36.77 -43.60
CA PRO A 590 13.81 35.41 -43.15
C PRO A 590 13.22 35.09 -41.76
N LEU A 591 13.14 36.09 -40.88
CA LEU A 591 12.55 35.95 -39.54
C LEU A 591 11.01 35.86 -39.60
N LEU A 592 10.39 36.57 -40.54
CA LEU A 592 8.95 36.43 -40.83
C LEU A 592 8.61 35.07 -41.44
N GLY A 593 9.51 34.52 -42.27
CA GLY A 593 9.39 33.16 -42.81
C GLY A 593 9.55 32.03 -41.78
N LEU A 594 10.16 32.31 -40.63
CA LEU A 594 10.32 31.35 -39.52
C LEU A 594 9.08 31.21 -38.63
N VAL A 595 8.13 32.15 -38.70
CA VAL A 595 6.92 32.20 -37.87
C VAL A 595 5.66 31.77 -38.65
N ALA A 596 5.74 31.68 -39.97
CA ALA A 596 4.63 31.19 -40.78
C ALA A 596 4.71 29.65 -40.94
N PRO A 597 3.70 28.87 -40.51
CA PRO A 597 3.60 27.49 -40.96
C PRO A 597 3.46 27.51 -42.48
N ALA A 598 4.25 26.68 -43.17
CA ALA A 598 4.08 26.46 -44.59
C ALA A 598 2.64 25.99 -44.82
N SER A 599 1.85 26.85 -45.47
CA SER A 599 0.45 26.61 -45.85
C SER A 599 0.28 25.37 -46.71
#